data_AF-A0A929IED6-F1
#
_entry.id   AF-A0A929IED6-F1
#
_cell.length_a   1.000
_cell.length_b   1.000
_cell.length_c   1.000
_cell.angle_alpha   90.00
_cell.angle_beta   90.00
_cell.angle_gamma   90.00
#
_symmetry.space_group_name_H-M   'P 1'
#
loop_
_entity.id
_entity.type
_entity.pdbx_description
1 polymer ?
#
loop_
_entity_poly.entity_id
_entity_poly.type
_entity_poly.pdbx_seq_one_letter_code
_entity_poly.pdbx_strand_id
1 'polypeptide(L)'
;SLNIKDDDFLNGLLKFKAGDYQDNPDWNIDAGQAVSNHGVIETDELGSVFLLAPTVENSGVIITPVGQIGLAAGTEVEISHGVGGQNVELKDTGEHGFAVNLENGWLIADTGLAGMYGRVVNQNGLIRSVTAVKKQGKIELLASEKVFTGANSMTITPVSSSSETAHQSFSVASGAITIAGLDSSTPVERIEHSGIISAPSGQVPMKAEKRVCLEKGSVSDVSGMWVDKSGEANLVEAQLNSVQLRDDYGQKGGLLQGETISANALTGSAIGDISGHLTSEEMTVMERSTEGGTIDISASSGDIIIKEGAMIDFSGGGIHYGEGYLETTRLLAGNSIYNISEAPQWIQYDKILGYQEKRHERYGITEEYAGLYYGGANPLKDYSSGYTKGSNAGSLRLIARNVVLDGHIDGSVEQGLFQTLFQEPEDENGNQTATGYVEPKGGTLSIGSTPSNENYYVTNDSRIEEIVVREEVDSLPVTFGPEDDIPGSYFKEVENESYLKKLEYPGGEPVYKTKLSAKKLSNAGLSVLKLNALTRVTIDDGATLSLRPSGLLLENESNLTVTARNI
;
A
#
# COMPACT_ATOMS: atom_id res chain seq x y z
N SER A 1 16.19 -25.92 23.04
CA SER A 1 14.74 -25.66 23.14
C SER A 1 14.46 -24.94 24.44
N LEU A 2 13.37 -24.19 24.52
CA LEU A 2 12.95 -23.56 25.77
C LEU A 2 12.08 -24.53 26.59
N ASN A 3 12.13 -24.38 27.92
CA ASN A 3 11.31 -25.14 28.86
C ASN A 3 10.09 -24.31 29.28
N ILE A 4 9.02 -24.99 29.70
CA ILE A 4 7.83 -24.38 30.33
C ILE A 4 7.62 -25.06 31.68
N LYS A 5 7.18 -24.32 32.71
CA LYS A 5 6.81 -24.91 34.00
C LYS A 5 5.49 -25.66 33.88
N ASP A 6 5.34 -26.74 34.62
CA ASP A 6 4.06 -27.47 34.71
C ASP A 6 2.92 -26.54 35.14
N ASP A 7 3.15 -25.68 36.13
CA ASP A 7 2.15 -24.70 36.59
C ASP A 7 1.76 -23.71 35.47
N ASP A 8 2.73 -23.21 34.70
CA ASP A 8 2.45 -22.28 33.60
C ASP A 8 1.64 -22.99 32.50
N PHE A 9 2.04 -24.22 32.14
CA PHE A 9 1.33 -25.04 31.16
C PHE A 9 -0.10 -25.37 31.58
N LEU A 10 -0.31 -25.81 32.82
CA LEU A 10 -1.62 -26.17 33.36
C LEU A 10 -2.57 -24.97 33.48
N ASN A 11 -2.02 -23.76 33.67
CA ASN A 11 -2.79 -22.51 33.71
C ASN A 11 -2.94 -21.85 32.32
N GLY A 12 -2.46 -22.47 31.24
CA GLY A 12 -2.52 -21.93 29.89
C GLY A 12 -1.64 -20.69 29.67
N LEU A 13 -0.63 -20.48 30.51
CA LEU A 13 0.35 -19.42 30.38
C LEU A 13 1.51 -19.94 29.54
N LEU A 14 1.58 -19.54 28.27
CA LEU A 14 2.62 -19.98 27.35
C LEU A 14 3.92 -19.19 27.56
N LYS A 15 4.57 -19.42 28.71
CA LYS A 15 5.83 -18.78 29.12
C LYS A 15 6.97 -19.79 29.03
N PHE A 16 7.93 -19.51 28.19
CA PHE A 16 9.04 -20.40 27.88
C PHE A 16 10.37 -19.76 28.25
N LYS A 17 11.28 -20.52 28.86
CA LYS A 17 12.61 -20.03 29.25
C LYS A 17 13.70 -21.07 29.02
N ALA A 18 14.89 -20.59 28.65
CA ALA A 18 16.13 -21.33 28.72
C ALA A 18 16.56 -21.38 30.20
N GLY A 19 16.06 -22.36 30.94
CA GLY A 19 16.36 -22.51 32.36
C GLY A 19 15.97 -23.88 32.87
N ASP A 20 16.69 -24.35 33.89
CA ASP A 20 16.40 -25.64 34.51
C ASP A 20 15.40 -25.41 35.63
N TYR A 21 14.17 -25.88 35.42
CA TYR A 21 13.12 -25.80 36.43
C TYR A 21 13.16 -26.95 37.44
N GLN A 22 14.06 -27.92 37.26
CA GLN A 22 14.22 -29.07 38.13
C GLN A 22 15.46 -28.98 39.04
N ASP A 23 16.23 -27.88 38.96
CA ASP A 23 17.48 -27.66 39.69
C ASP A 23 18.43 -28.87 39.61
N ASN A 24 18.49 -29.53 38.45
CA ASN A 24 19.26 -30.72 38.21
C ASN A 24 20.71 -30.35 37.85
N PRO A 25 21.68 -30.60 38.75
CA PRO A 25 23.07 -30.18 38.53
C PRO A 25 23.76 -30.89 37.35
N ASP A 26 23.17 -31.97 36.82
CA ASP A 26 23.67 -32.70 35.65
C ASP A 26 23.13 -32.14 34.32
N TRP A 27 22.16 -31.22 34.35
CA TRP A 27 21.57 -30.61 33.16
C TRP A 27 22.27 -29.30 32.82
N ASN A 28 23.24 -29.37 31.92
CA ASN A 28 23.80 -28.18 31.30
C ASN A 28 22.84 -27.66 30.22
N ILE A 29 21.92 -26.78 30.61
CA ILE A 29 21.07 -26.05 29.65
C ILE A 29 21.92 -24.96 29.03
N ASP A 30 22.62 -25.34 27.98
CA ASP A 30 23.39 -24.42 27.16
C ASP A 30 22.45 -23.44 26.45
N ALA A 31 22.75 -22.16 26.57
CA ALA A 31 22.04 -21.11 25.84
C ALA A 31 22.32 -21.16 24.33
N GLY A 32 23.26 -22.01 23.87
CA GLY A 32 23.51 -22.34 22.45
C GLY A 32 22.56 -23.36 21.80
N GLN A 33 21.49 -23.81 22.46
CA GLN A 33 20.55 -24.78 21.87
C GLN A 33 19.77 -24.20 20.69
N ALA A 34 19.58 -25.01 19.65
CA ALA A 34 18.84 -24.64 18.45
C ALA A 34 17.58 -25.51 18.23
N VAL A 35 16.58 -24.94 17.56
CA VAL A 35 15.48 -25.68 16.92
C VAL A 35 15.60 -25.45 15.42
N SER A 36 15.84 -26.52 14.67
CA SER A 36 16.03 -26.46 13.23
C SER A 36 14.98 -27.31 12.51
N ASN A 37 14.21 -26.70 11.62
CA ASN A 37 13.33 -27.42 10.70
C ASN A 37 14.03 -27.68 9.37
N HIS A 38 14.14 -28.96 8.99
CA HIS A 38 14.61 -29.42 7.68
C HIS A 38 13.53 -30.18 6.89
N GLY A 39 12.35 -30.38 7.49
CA GLY A 39 11.26 -31.17 6.93
C GLY A 39 10.07 -30.31 6.50
N VAL A 40 8.89 -30.93 6.49
CA VAL A 40 7.62 -30.24 6.22
C VAL A 40 6.77 -30.27 7.48
N ILE A 41 6.30 -29.10 7.91
CA ILE A 41 5.32 -28.93 8.97
C ILE A 41 4.09 -28.28 8.35
N GLU A 42 2.94 -28.94 8.44
CA GLU A 42 1.68 -28.45 7.87
C GLU A 42 0.59 -28.60 8.93
N THR A 43 -0.27 -27.59 9.03
CA THR A 43 -1.47 -27.62 9.86
C THR A 43 -2.71 -27.52 9.00
N ASP A 44 -3.83 -27.96 9.56
CA ASP A 44 -5.15 -27.59 9.06
C ASP A 44 -5.38 -26.06 9.21
N GLU A 45 -6.48 -25.56 8.66
CA GLU A 45 -6.87 -24.15 8.76
C GLU A 45 -6.92 -23.66 10.21
N LEU A 46 -6.51 -22.41 10.44
CA LEU A 46 -6.43 -21.76 11.76
C LEU A 46 -5.38 -22.35 12.71
N GLY A 47 -4.65 -23.39 12.29
CA GLY A 47 -3.54 -23.95 13.06
C GLY A 47 -2.39 -22.96 13.26
N SER A 48 -1.52 -23.22 14.24
CA SER A 48 -0.33 -22.38 14.45
C SER A 48 0.90 -23.23 14.71
N VAL A 49 2.05 -22.75 14.23
CA VAL A 49 3.36 -23.39 14.41
C VAL A 49 4.31 -22.36 15.01
N PHE A 50 4.84 -22.67 16.19
CA PHE A 50 5.88 -21.86 16.85
C PHE A 50 7.13 -22.69 17.07
N LEU A 51 8.26 -22.20 16.56
CA LEU A 51 9.58 -22.76 16.85
C LEU A 51 10.27 -21.82 17.86
N LEU A 52 10.56 -22.34 19.05
CA LEU A 52 11.02 -21.57 20.20
C LEU A 52 12.35 -22.10 20.75
N ALA A 53 13.41 -21.31 20.65
CA ALA A 53 14.75 -21.65 21.15
C ALA A 53 15.64 -20.40 21.21
N PRO A 54 16.82 -20.46 21.85
CA PRO A 54 17.81 -19.39 21.72
C PRO A 54 18.26 -19.14 20.27
N THR A 55 18.29 -20.19 19.44
CA THR A 55 18.49 -20.11 17.99
C THR A 55 17.42 -20.90 17.26
N VAL A 56 16.79 -20.32 16.25
CA VAL A 56 15.74 -20.96 15.46
C VAL A 56 16.13 -20.89 13.99
N GLU A 57 16.08 -22.03 13.31
CA GLU A 57 16.42 -22.13 11.90
C GLU A 57 15.33 -22.87 11.12
N ASN A 58 15.00 -22.35 9.95
CA ASN A 58 14.14 -23.04 8.98
C ASN A 58 14.87 -23.18 7.64
N SER A 59 15.03 -24.42 7.18
CA SER A 59 15.45 -24.78 5.81
C SER A 59 14.44 -25.67 5.10
N GLY A 60 13.36 -26.03 5.80
CA GLY A 60 12.25 -26.81 5.29
C GLY A 60 11.04 -25.94 4.97
N VAL A 61 9.86 -26.53 5.03
CA VAL A 61 8.59 -25.87 4.69
C VAL A 61 7.69 -25.86 5.92
N ILE A 62 7.10 -24.71 6.23
CA ILE A 62 6.05 -24.55 7.25
C ILE A 62 4.83 -23.92 6.60
N ILE A 63 3.67 -24.59 6.67
CA ILE A 63 2.40 -24.16 6.07
C ILE A 63 1.30 -24.12 7.15
N THR A 64 0.70 -22.95 7.35
CA THR A 64 -0.43 -22.74 8.27
C THR A 64 -1.53 -21.88 7.60
N PRO A 65 -2.45 -22.48 6.84
CA PRO A 65 -3.50 -21.72 6.14
C PRO A 65 -4.39 -20.98 7.14
N VAL A 66 -4.62 -19.67 6.93
CA VAL A 66 -5.37 -18.80 7.86
C VAL A 66 -4.77 -18.76 9.29
N GLY A 67 -3.59 -19.34 9.45
CA GLY A 67 -3.00 -19.66 10.73
C GLY A 67 -1.89 -18.68 11.10
N GLN A 68 -1.00 -19.15 11.96
CA GLN A 68 0.15 -18.36 12.38
C GLN A 68 1.44 -19.18 12.42
N ILE A 69 2.50 -18.61 11.88
CA ILE A 69 3.87 -19.12 12.00
C ILE A 69 4.68 -18.14 12.85
N GLY A 70 5.41 -18.63 13.84
CA GLY A 70 6.36 -17.83 14.61
C GLY A 70 7.70 -18.52 14.79
N LEU A 71 8.77 -17.94 14.24
CA LEU A 71 10.14 -18.32 14.57
C LEU A 71 10.65 -17.36 15.64
N ALA A 72 10.62 -17.79 16.91
CA ALA A 72 10.96 -16.91 18.02
C ALA A 72 12.27 -17.36 18.68
N ALA A 73 13.31 -16.56 18.44
CA ALA A 73 14.65 -16.81 18.94
C ALA A 73 14.97 -15.95 20.16
N GLY A 74 15.13 -16.57 21.33
CA GLY A 74 15.44 -15.87 22.59
C GLY A 74 15.64 -16.82 23.76
N THR A 75 16.05 -16.28 24.90
CA THR A 75 16.22 -17.04 26.16
C THR A 75 14.94 -17.04 26.98
N GLU A 76 14.02 -16.11 26.76
CA GLU A 76 12.69 -16.09 27.37
C GLU A 76 11.63 -15.58 26.38
N VAL A 77 10.60 -16.39 26.13
CA VAL A 77 9.54 -16.11 25.15
C VAL A 77 8.19 -16.31 25.81
N GLU A 78 7.31 -15.33 25.65
CA GLU A 78 5.92 -15.41 26.07
C GLU A 78 5.02 -15.35 24.83
N ILE A 79 4.06 -16.26 24.76
CA ILE A 79 3.00 -16.24 23.76
C ILE A 79 1.69 -15.91 24.47
N SER A 80 1.04 -14.83 24.04
CA SER A 80 -0.25 -14.42 24.58
C SER A 80 -1.32 -14.42 23.50
N HIS A 81 -2.59 -14.55 23.90
CA HIS A 81 -3.69 -14.44 22.95
C HIS A 81 -4.07 -12.97 22.78
N GLY A 82 -3.92 -12.46 21.56
CA GLY A 82 -4.31 -11.11 21.17
C GLY A 82 -5.60 -11.08 20.37
N VAL A 83 -6.10 -9.87 20.10
CA VAL A 83 -7.16 -9.67 19.11
C VAL A 83 -6.55 -9.91 17.73
N GLY A 84 -6.96 -10.99 17.05
CA GLY A 84 -6.53 -11.31 15.69
C GLY A 84 -5.35 -12.29 15.56
N GLY A 85 -4.93 -12.95 16.64
CA GLY A 85 -3.87 -13.97 16.61
C GLY A 85 -3.18 -14.15 17.95
N GLN A 86 -2.09 -14.92 17.95
CA GLN A 86 -1.20 -15.02 19.10
C GLN A 86 -0.14 -13.91 19.00
N ASN A 87 0.11 -13.20 20.09
CA ASN A 87 1.19 -12.22 20.18
C ASN A 87 2.44 -12.92 20.72
N VAL A 88 3.57 -12.76 20.04
CA VAL A 88 4.87 -13.27 20.47
C VAL A 88 5.64 -12.13 21.12
N GLU A 89 6.02 -12.30 22.38
CA GLU A 89 6.83 -11.34 23.12
C GLU A 89 8.14 -11.99 23.57
N LEU A 90 9.27 -11.45 23.12
CA LEU A 90 10.59 -11.85 23.61
C LEU A 90 10.93 -11.02 24.85
N LYS A 91 11.04 -11.68 26.01
CA LYS A 91 11.38 -11.01 27.29
C LYS A 91 12.88 -10.87 27.50
N ASP A 92 13.65 -11.82 26.96
CA ASP A 92 15.10 -11.79 26.99
C ASP A 92 15.66 -12.50 25.74
N THR A 93 16.67 -11.89 25.15
CA THR A 93 17.41 -12.44 24.01
C THR A 93 18.85 -12.81 24.39
N GLY A 94 19.39 -12.34 25.52
CA GLY A 94 20.78 -12.55 25.94
C GLY A 94 21.80 -12.23 24.86
N GLU A 95 22.91 -12.99 24.81
CA GLU A 95 23.84 -13.02 23.66
C GLU A 95 23.32 -13.89 22.48
N HIS A 96 22.14 -14.50 22.64
CA HIS A 96 21.51 -15.39 21.66
C HIS A 96 20.41 -14.64 20.89
N GLY A 97 19.43 -15.34 20.33
CA GLY A 97 18.30 -14.74 19.62
C GLY A 97 18.48 -14.66 18.11
N PHE A 98 19.05 -15.69 17.49
CA PHE A 98 19.16 -15.76 16.03
C PHE A 98 17.97 -16.50 15.44
N ALA A 99 17.10 -15.80 14.72
CA ALA A 99 16.02 -16.38 13.93
C ALA A 99 16.41 -16.36 12.45
N VAL A 100 16.53 -17.53 11.84
CA VAL A 100 17.02 -17.68 10.46
C VAL A 100 16.04 -18.46 9.61
N ASN A 101 15.59 -17.86 8.51
CA ASN A 101 14.94 -18.58 7.42
C ASN A 101 15.95 -18.70 6.29
N LEU A 102 16.51 -19.89 6.08
CA LEU A 102 17.55 -20.17 5.08
C LEU A 102 17.00 -20.03 3.66
N GLU A 103 17.89 -19.98 2.66
CA GLU A 103 17.52 -19.73 1.25
C GLU A 103 16.47 -20.72 0.70
N ASN A 104 16.50 -21.96 1.17
CA ASN A 104 15.52 -23.00 0.83
C ASN A 104 14.31 -23.07 1.80
N GLY A 105 14.30 -22.26 2.86
CA GLY A 105 13.27 -22.24 3.89
C GLY A 105 12.02 -21.48 3.47
N TRP A 106 10.85 -22.10 3.58
CA TRP A 106 9.55 -21.51 3.25
C TRP A 106 8.65 -21.41 4.48
N LEU A 107 8.10 -20.21 4.71
CA LEU A 107 7.05 -19.95 5.70
C LEU A 107 5.81 -19.45 4.95
N ILE A 108 4.71 -20.20 4.97
CA ILE A 108 3.49 -19.89 4.22
C ILE A 108 2.30 -19.85 5.17
N ALA A 109 1.77 -18.65 5.41
CA ALA A 109 0.62 -18.41 6.29
C ALA A 109 -0.45 -17.62 5.54
N ASP A 110 -0.90 -18.11 4.38
CA ASP A 110 -1.86 -17.42 3.52
C ASP A 110 -3.11 -16.96 4.29
N THR A 111 -3.46 -15.67 4.19
CA THR A 111 -4.53 -14.99 4.94
C THR A 111 -4.36 -15.01 6.48
N GLY A 112 -3.16 -15.30 6.95
CA GLY A 112 -2.75 -15.35 8.35
C GLY A 112 -1.46 -14.56 8.59
N LEU A 113 -0.72 -14.92 9.64
CA LEU A 113 0.49 -14.21 10.06
C LEU A 113 1.73 -15.12 9.99
N ALA A 114 2.81 -14.63 9.39
CA ALA A 114 4.12 -15.27 9.47
C ALA A 114 5.14 -14.31 10.10
N GLY A 115 5.72 -14.72 11.23
CA GLY A 115 6.59 -13.88 12.04
C GLY A 115 7.97 -14.50 12.30
N MET A 116 9.00 -13.67 12.30
CA MET A 116 10.34 -13.98 12.80
C MET A 116 10.72 -12.96 13.87
N TYR A 117 11.16 -13.44 15.02
CA TYR A 117 11.43 -12.62 16.21
C TYR A 117 12.80 -13.01 16.78
N GLY A 118 13.66 -12.04 17.06
CA GLY A 118 14.95 -12.34 17.71
C GLY A 118 15.77 -11.13 18.11
N ARG A 119 17.02 -11.34 18.52
CA ARG A 119 18.03 -10.27 18.50
C ARG A 119 18.46 -9.96 17.08
N VAL A 120 18.66 -11.00 16.29
CA VAL A 120 18.99 -10.93 14.86
C VAL A 120 18.02 -11.81 14.07
N VAL A 121 17.38 -11.21 13.06
CA VAL A 121 16.50 -11.88 12.11
C VAL A 121 17.18 -11.91 10.74
N ASN A 122 17.43 -13.11 10.22
CA ASN A 122 18.02 -13.33 8.90
C ASN A 122 17.01 -14.05 8.00
N GLN A 123 16.36 -13.29 7.12
CA GLN A 123 15.38 -13.81 6.18
C GLN A 123 16.05 -13.99 4.81
N ASN A 124 16.35 -15.23 4.43
CA ASN A 124 17.04 -15.55 3.16
C ASN A 124 16.16 -16.35 2.18
N GLY A 125 15.11 -17.00 2.67
CA GLY A 125 14.20 -17.82 1.86
C GLY A 125 12.90 -17.10 1.46
N LEU A 126 11.78 -17.83 1.55
CA LEU A 126 10.44 -17.33 1.25
C LEU A 126 9.62 -17.15 2.54
N ILE A 127 8.98 -15.98 2.68
CA ILE A 127 7.84 -15.80 3.58
C ILE A 127 6.67 -15.27 2.74
N ARG A 128 5.52 -15.95 2.82
CA ARG A 128 4.32 -15.61 2.06
C ARG A 128 3.07 -15.59 2.94
N SER A 129 2.28 -14.53 2.80
CA SER A 129 0.93 -14.45 3.36
C SER A 129 -0.02 -13.70 2.43
N VAL A 130 -0.87 -14.43 1.69
CA VAL A 130 -1.86 -13.85 0.78
C VAL A 130 -2.84 -12.93 1.50
N THR A 131 -3.17 -11.78 0.89
CA THR A 131 -4.24 -10.87 1.31
C THR A 131 -5.51 -11.13 0.50
N ALA A 132 -6.64 -11.28 1.18
CA ALA A 132 -7.94 -11.53 0.58
C ALA A 132 -8.98 -10.49 1.06
N VAL A 133 -10.13 -10.44 0.40
CA VAL A 133 -11.19 -9.45 0.63
C VAL A 133 -11.52 -9.25 2.12
N LYS A 134 -11.60 -10.35 2.88
CA LYS A 134 -11.99 -10.34 4.30
C LYS A 134 -10.85 -10.64 5.27
N LYS A 135 -9.66 -10.99 4.78
CA LYS A 135 -8.55 -11.45 5.63
C LYS A 135 -7.23 -10.86 5.16
N GLN A 136 -6.52 -10.27 6.11
CA GLN A 136 -5.24 -9.63 5.86
C GLN A 136 -4.11 -10.66 5.84
N GLY A 137 -3.22 -10.57 4.85
CA GLY A 137 -1.93 -11.22 4.95
C GLY A 137 -0.96 -10.36 5.75
N LYS A 138 -0.32 -10.93 6.78
CA LYS A 138 0.62 -10.22 7.65
C LYS A 138 1.96 -10.93 7.73
N ILE A 139 3.05 -10.16 7.65
CA ILE A 139 4.40 -10.63 7.91
C ILE A 139 5.08 -9.69 8.91
N GLU A 140 5.79 -10.26 9.88
CA GLU A 140 6.53 -9.52 10.90
C GLU A 140 7.98 -10.00 10.96
N LEU A 141 8.93 -9.08 10.78
CA LEU A 141 10.36 -9.31 11.01
C LEU A 141 10.78 -8.37 12.14
N LEU A 142 10.74 -8.86 13.37
CA LEU A 142 10.99 -8.04 14.55
C LEU A 142 12.31 -8.43 15.21
N ALA A 143 13.19 -7.46 15.42
CA ALA A 143 14.48 -7.73 16.04
C ALA A 143 14.94 -6.63 16.99
N SER A 144 15.71 -6.95 18.04
CA SER A 144 16.29 -5.87 18.86
C SER A 144 17.52 -5.23 18.20
N GLU A 145 18.36 -6.01 17.53
CA GLU A 145 19.63 -5.54 16.97
C GLU A 145 19.57 -5.39 15.44
N LYS A 146 19.21 -6.47 14.72
CA LYS A 146 19.27 -6.44 13.26
C LYS A 146 18.19 -7.25 12.58
N VAL A 147 17.59 -6.67 11.54
CA VAL A 147 16.90 -7.42 10.49
C VAL A 147 17.70 -7.38 9.20
N PHE A 148 17.99 -8.55 8.65
CA PHE A 148 18.66 -8.73 7.36
C PHE A 148 17.75 -9.53 6.41
N THR A 149 17.59 -9.06 5.18
CA THR A 149 16.97 -9.82 4.10
C THR A 149 17.98 -10.09 2.99
N GLY A 150 18.17 -11.36 2.63
CA GLY A 150 19.17 -11.79 1.65
C GLY A 150 18.79 -11.43 0.21
N ALA A 151 19.77 -11.36 -0.68
CA ALA A 151 19.56 -10.92 -2.07
C ALA A 151 18.55 -11.76 -2.88
N ASN A 152 18.42 -13.06 -2.56
CA ASN A 152 17.46 -13.97 -3.20
C ASN A 152 16.17 -14.16 -2.40
N SER A 153 16.02 -13.42 -1.30
CA SER A 153 14.92 -13.62 -0.38
C SER A 153 13.64 -12.96 -0.87
N MET A 154 12.50 -13.57 -0.55
CA MET A 154 11.18 -13.05 -0.90
C MET A 154 10.31 -12.97 0.35
N THR A 155 9.88 -11.75 0.68
CA THR A 155 8.94 -11.48 1.77
C THR A 155 7.72 -10.81 1.17
N ILE A 156 6.64 -11.57 0.96
CA ILE A 156 5.54 -11.15 0.09
C ILE A 156 4.15 -11.35 0.68
N THR A 157 3.29 -10.34 0.50
CA THR A 157 1.86 -10.43 0.80
C THR A 157 1.03 -10.22 -0.47
N PRO A 158 1.00 -11.19 -1.39
CA PRO A 158 0.31 -11.04 -2.67
C PRO A 158 -1.20 -10.88 -2.49
N VAL A 159 -1.84 -10.17 -3.41
CA VAL A 159 -3.30 -10.03 -3.45
C VAL A 159 -3.94 -11.29 -4.04
N SER A 160 -5.02 -11.77 -3.42
CA SER A 160 -5.72 -12.99 -3.84
C SER A 160 -6.39 -12.80 -5.21
N SER A 161 -6.25 -13.80 -6.08
CA SER A 161 -6.93 -13.86 -7.39
C SER A 161 -8.35 -14.45 -7.31
N SER A 162 -8.91 -14.56 -6.10
CA SER A 162 -10.28 -15.06 -5.90
C SER A 162 -11.32 -14.14 -6.54
N SER A 163 -12.40 -14.72 -7.06
CA SER A 163 -13.56 -13.99 -7.57
C SER A 163 -14.54 -13.56 -6.46
N GLU A 164 -14.19 -13.76 -5.18
CA GLU A 164 -15.01 -13.26 -4.07
C GLU A 164 -15.05 -11.74 -4.12
N THR A 165 -16.25 -11.19 -4.03
CA THR A 165 -16.51 -9.75 -4.00
C THR A 165 -16.94 -9.32 -2.61
N ALA A 166 -16.73 -8.04 -2.28
CA ALA A 166 -17.39 -7.39 -1.17
C ALA A 166 -17.83 -5.98 -1.55
N HIS A 167 -18.92 -5.55 -0.94
CA HIS A 167 -19.41 -4.19 -1.05
C HIS A 167 -18.33 -3.18 -0.58
N GLN A 168 -18.22 -2.04 -1.26
CA GLN A 168 -17.18 -1.04 -1.02
C GLN A 168 -17.22 -0.43 0.40
N SER A 169 -18.38 -0.46 1.06
CA SER A 169 -18.53 -0.01 2.45
C SER A 169 -17.77 -0.87 3.48
N PHE A 170 -17.41 -2.11 3.14
CA PHE A 170 -16.51 -2.90 4.00
C PHE A 170 -15.08 -2.45 3.79
N SER A 171 -14.30 -2.29 4.85
CA SER A 171 -12.85 -2.11 4.73
C SER A 171 -12.21 -3.36 4.11
N VAL A 172 -11.44 -3.24 3.03
CA VAL A 172 -10.48 -4.31 2.68
C VAL A 172 -9.32 -4.20 3.64
N ALA A 173 -8.84 -5.35 4.10
CA ALA A 173 -7.53 -5.39 4.71
C ALA A 173 -6.46 -5.39 3.59
N SER A 174 -5.52 -4.46 3.62
CA SER A 174 -4.36 -4.45 2.73
C SER A 174 -3.21 -5.25 3.34
N GLY A 175 -2.36 -5.86 2.52
CA GLY A 175 -1.22 -6.64 3.03
C GLY A 175 -0.28 -5.80 3.88
N ALA A 176 0.31 -6.38 4.92
CA ALA A 176 1.24 -5.67 5.81
C ALA A 176 2.52 -6.47 6.04
N ILE A 177 3.67 -5.81 5.83
CA ILE A 177 5.00 -6.36 6.11
C ILE A 177 5.71 -5.41 7.06
N THR A 178 5.81 -5.78 8.33
CA THR A 178 6.41 -4.92 9.37
C THR A 178 7.85 -5.34 9.64
N ILE A 179 8.78 -4.39 9.52
CA ILE A 179 10.18 -4.56 9.89
C ILE A 179 10.52 -3.55 10.98
N ALA A 180 10.63 -4.01 12.22
CA ALA A 180 10.73 -3.11 13.36
C ALA A 180 11.44 -3.78 14.54
N GLY A 181 11.45 -3.09 15.69
CA GLY A 181 11.89 -3.71 16.93
C GLY A 181 10.89 -4.70 17.51
N LEU A 182 11.31 -5.40 18.56
CA LEU A 182 10.49 -6.41 19.26
C LEU A 182 9.26 -5.84 19.95
N ASP A 183 9.27 -4.54 20.24
CA ASP A 183 8.14 -3.81 20.76
C ASP A 183 7.87 -2.57 19.88
N SER A 184 6.66 -2.04 19.94
CA SER A 184 6.24 -0.92 19.07
C SER A 184 6.89 0.43 19.41
N SER A 185 7.54 0.53 20.57
CA SER A 185 8.16 1.76 21.10
C SER A 185 9.68 1.81 20.87
N THR A 186 10.32 0.65 20.77
CA THR A 186 11.76 0.48 20.58
C THR A 186 11.99 0.00 19.16
N PRO A 187 12.57 0.82 18.26
CA PRO A 187 12.92 0.37 16.93
C PRO A 187 14.09 -0.64 16.98
N VAL A 188 14.25 -1.46 15.93
CA VAL A 188 15.43 -2.33 15.77
C VAL A 188 16.67 -1.46 15.56
N GLU A 189 17.87 -1.85 16.00
CA GLU A 189 19.03 -0.97 15.75
C GLU A 189 19.30 -0.75 14.26
N ARG A 190 19.29 -1.82 13.44
CA ARG A 190 19.61 -1.77 12.00
C ARG A 190 18.70 -2.63 11.14
N ILE A 191 18.41 -2.13 9.93
CA ILE A 191 17.72 -2.88 8.87
C ILE A 191 18.62 -2.89 7.63
N GLU A 192 18.89 -4.09 7.10
CA GLU A 192 19.64 -4.32 5.86
C GLU A 192 18.75 -5.08 4.87
N HIS A 193 18.27 -4.40 3.84
CA HIS A 193 17.38 -4.98 2.83
C HIS A 193 18.11 -5.25 1.52
N SER A 194 18.22 -6.52 1.10
CA SER A 194 18.84 -6.89 -0.19
C SER A 194 17.92 -7.66 -1.14
N GLY A 195 16.82 -8.23 -0.63
CA GLY A 195 15.91 -9.10 -1.40
C GLY A 195 14.69 -8.36 -1.97
N ILE A 196 13.57 -9.08 -2.01
CA ILE A 196 12.26 -8.54 -2.43
C ILE A 196 11.32 -8.47 -1.22
N ILE A 197 10.79 -7.27 -0.98
CA ILE A 197 9.62 -7.02 -0.14
C ILE A 197 8.49 -6.54 -1.05
N SER A 198 7.39 -7.30 -1.14
CA SER A 198 6.25 -6.90 -1.99
C SER A 198 4.93 -7.06 -1.24
N ALA A 199 4.22 -5.94 -1.09
CA ALA A 199 2.89 -5.85 -0.51
C ALA A 199 2.03 -4.92 -1.37
N PRO A 200 1.52 -5.37 -2.52
CA PRO A 200 0.74 -4.53 -3.44
C PRO A 200 -0.44 -3.85 -2.73
N SER A 201 -0.58 -2.53 -2.92
CA SER A 201 -1.52 -1.65 -2.18
C SER A 201 -1.42 -1.72 -0.65
N GLY A 202 -0.37 -2.33 -0.13
CA GLY A 202 -0.17 -2.67 1.27
C GLY A 202 0.63 -1.64 2.03
N GLN A 203 1.14 -2.06 3.18
CA GLN A 203 1.96 -1.23 4.06
C GLN A 203 3.27 -1.92 4.42
N VAL A 204 4.38 -1.19 4.27
CA VAL A 204 5.72 -1.66 4.64
C VAL A 204 6.40 -0.64 5.55
N PRO A 205 6.11 -0.65 6.87
CA PRO A 205 6.86 0.14 7.83
C PRO A 205 8.23 -0.51 8.13
N MET A 206 9.29 0.27 7.96
CA MET A 206 10.67 -0.04 8.36
C MET A 206 11.11 0.93 9.45
N LYS A 207 11.29 0.43 10.68
CA LYS A 207 11.58 1.27 11.85
C LYS A 207 12.90 0.86 12.50
N ALA A 208 13.95 1.63 12.23
CA ALA A 208 15.25 1.45 12.83
C ALA A 208 15.62 2.59 13.80
N GLU A 209 16.56 2.33 14.69
CA GLU A 209 17.18 3.33 15.54
C GLU A 209 18.31 4.02 14.77
N LYS A 210 19.31 3.23 14.36
CA LYS A 210 20.58 3.73 13.82
C LYS A 210 20.56 3.79 12.30
N ARG A 211 20.06 2.76 11.60
CA ARG A 211 20.16 2.73 10.14
C ARG A 211 19.13 1.85 9.45
N VAL A 212 18.60 2.34 8.32
CA VAL A 212 17.98 1.49 7.28
C VAL A 212 18.83 1.60 6.02
N CYS A 213 19.30 0.47 5.50
CA CYS A 213 20.05 0.39 4.25
C CYS A 213 19.31 -0.52 3.26
N LEU A 214 18.91 0.04 2.11
CA LEU A 214 18.38 -0.69 0.96
C LEU A 214 19.54 -0.88 -0.01
N GLU A 215 19.96 -2.13 -0.17
CA GLU A 215 21.11 -2.53 -0.95
C GLU A 215 20.82 -2.56 -2.46
N LYS A 216 21.89 -2.59 -3.25
CA LYS A 216 21.77 -2.70 -4.70
C LYS A 216 20.99 -3.97 -5.07
N GLY A 217 19.97 -3.82 -5.91
CA GLY A 217 19.10 -4.91 -6.35
C GLY A 217 17.92 -5.21 -5.42
N SER A 218 17.86 -4.55 -4.25
CA SER A 218 16.72 -4.68 -3.36
C SER A 218 15.47 -4.03 -3.97
N VAL A 219 14.31 -4.66 -3.76
CA VAL A 219 13.02 -4.17 -4.26
C VAL A 219 12.04 -4.07 -3.10
N SER A 220 11.53 -2.87 -2.86
CA SER A 220 10.40 -2.62 -1.97
C SER A 220 9.21 -2.14 -2.79
N ASP A 221 8.22 -3.01 -2.97
CA ASP A 221 7.11 -2.82 -3.90
C ASP A 221 5.78 -2.82 -3.15
N VAL A 222 5.05 -1.71 -3.25
CA VAL A 222 3.67 -1.57 -2.81
C VAL A 222 2.77 -1.05 -3.94
N SER A 223 3.18 -1.24 -5.19
CA SER A 223 2.44 -0.78 -6.37
C SER A 223 0.98 -1.25 -6.39
N GLY A 224 0.14 -0.49 -7.08
CA GLY A 224 -1.25 -0.86 -7.32
C GLY A 224 -1.38 -1.96 -8.37
N MET A 225 -2.40 -2.79 -8.24
CA MET A 225 -2.74 -3.86 -9.17
C MET A 225 -3.35 -3.33 -10.46
N TRP A 226 -3.02 -3.99 -11.57
CA TRP A 226 -3.70 -3.84 -12.85
C TRP A 226 -4.74 -4.95 -13.03
N VAL A 227 -5.97 -4.56 -13.38
CA VAL A 227 -7.10 -5.49 -13.57
C VAL A 227 -7.70 -5.33 -14.95
N ASP A 228 -7.87 -6.43 -15.67
CA ASP A 228 -8.58 -6.44 -16.95
C ASP A 228 -10.08 -6.68 -16.72
N LYS A 229 -10.91 -5.83 -17.32
CA LYS A 229 -12.37 -5.96 -17.36
C LYS A 229 -12.89 -5.97 -18.78
N SER A 230 -14.05 -6.59 -19.01
CA SER A 230 -14.74 -6.43 -20.29
C SER A 230 -15.36 -5.04 -20.41
N GLY A 231 -15.64 -4.58 -21.63
CA GLY A 231 -16.30 -3.29 -21.85
C GLY A 231 -17.67 -3.22 -21.17
N GLU A 232 -18.37 -4.35 -21.09
CA GLU A 232 -19.68 -4.50 -20.44
C GLU A 232 -19.66 -4.27 -18.93
N ALA A 233 -18.49 -4.37 -18.29
CA ALA A 233 -18.35 -4.07 -16.86
C ALA A 233 -18.54 -2.59 -16.52
N ASN A 234 -18.68 -1.71 -17.53
CA ASN A 234 -19.10 -0.32 -17.34
C ASN A 234 -20.62 -0.14 -17.32
N LEU A 235 -21.40 -1.20 -17.49
CA LEU A 235 -22.86 -1.12 -17.43
C LEU A 235 -23.32 -1.15 -15.98
N VAL A 236 -24.02 -0.10 -15.57
CA VAL A 236 -24.59 0.06 -14.23
C VAL A 236 -26.10 -0.08 -14.32
N GLU A 237 -26.64 -1.00 -13.55
CA GLU A 237 -28.09 -1.21 -13.44
C GLU A 237 -28.64 -0.51 -12.19
N ALA A 238 -29.70 0.27 -12.37
CA ALA A 238 -30.32 1.03 -11.30
C ALA A 238 -31.84 0.98 -11.40
N GLN A 239 -32.51 0.62 -10.30
CA GLN A 239 -33.97 0.70 -10.23
C GLN A 239 -34.42 2.12 -9.88
N LEU A 240 -35.28 2.69 -10.70
CA LEU A 240 -35.78 4.06 -10.53
C LEU A 240 -37.05 4.08 -9.70
N ASN A 241 -36.92 4.20 -8.38
CA ASN A 241 -38.06 4.39 -7.49
C ASN A 241 -38.35 5.88 -7.23
N SER A 242 -39.36 6.18 -6.40
CA SER A 242 -39.70 7.56 -6.02
C SER A 242 -38.54 8.35 -5.39
N VAL A 243 -37.55 7.65 -4.82
CA VAL A 243 -36.34 8.24 -4.23
C VAL A 243 -35.34 8.61 -5.31
N GLN A 244 -35.03 7.71 -6.24
CA GLN A 244 -34.14 7.99 -7.36
C GLN A 244 -34.72 9.08 -8.26
N LEU A 245 -36.03 9.07 -8.50
CA LEU A 245 -36.71 10.10 -9.30
C LEU A 245 -37.05 11.36 -8.50
N ARG A 246 -36.48 11.57 -7.30
CA ARG A 246 -36.90 12.67 -6.41
C ARG A 246 -36.75 14.05 -7.05
N ASP A 247 -35.74 14.22 -7.90
CA ASP A 247 -35.37 15.46 -8.56
C ASP A 247 -35.97 15.55 -9.99
N ASP A 248 -36.41 14.42 -10.56
CA ASP A 248 -37.06 14.31 -11.88
C ASP A 248 -38.59 14.35 -11.80
N TYR A 249 -39.14 15.49 -11.36
CA TYR A 249 -40.59 15.65 -11.16
C TYR A 249 -41.44 15.31 -12.39
N GLY A 250 -40.93 15.58 -13.61
CA GLY A 250 -41.62 15.27 -14.87
C GLY A 250 -41.79 13.77 -15.14
N GLN A 251 -40.98 12.93 -14.48
CA GLN A 251 -40.96 11.48 -14.66
C GLN A 251 -41.60 10.72 -13.49
N LYS A 252 -41.86 11.40 -12.35
CA LYS A 252 -42.58 10.78 -11.22
C LYS A 252 -43.98 10.34 -11.61
N GLY A 253 -44.33 9.11 -11.26
CA GLY A 253 -45.57 8.45 -11.63
C GLY A 253 -45.66 8.10 -13.12
N GLY A 254 -44.61 8.33 -13.88
CA GLY A 254 -44.50 7.99 -15.30
C GLY A 254 -43.94 6.59 -15.54
N LEU A 255 -43.62 6.32 -16.80
CA LEU A 255 -43.18 5.02 -17.29
C LEU A 255 -41.94 4.46 -16.57
N LEU A 256 -41.01 5.33 -16.17
CA LEU A 256 -39.74 4.92 -15.58
C LEU A 256 -39.85 4.52 -14.10
N GLN A 257 -40.94 4.85 -13.42
CA GLN A 257 -41.05 4.58 -11.99
C GLN A 257 -41.28 3.09 -11.72
N GLY A 258 -40.34 2.48 -10.98
CA GLY A 258 -40.32 1.06 -10.64
C GLY A 258 -39.50 0.21 -11.61
N GLU A 259 -39.06 0.79 -12.73
CA GLU A 259 -38.29 0.11 -13.77
C GLU A 259 -36.80 0.11 -13.46
N THR A 260 -36.09 -0.92 -13.95
CA THR A 260 -34.62 -0.99 -13.90
C THR A 260 -34.05 -0.45 -15.20
N ILE A 261 -33.20 0.57 -15.09
CA ILE A 261 -32.47 1.12 -16.21
C ILE A 261 -31.03 0.61 -16.20
N SER A 262 -30.41 0.55 -17.37
CA SER A 262 -29.01 0.25 -17.57
C SER A 262 -28.34 1.50 -18.16
N ALA A 263 -27.33 2.02 -17.49
CA ALA A 263 -26.58 3.21 -17.90
C ALA A 263 -25.09 2.87 -18.01
N ASN A 264 -24.38 3.52 -18.91
CA ASN A 264 -22.92 3.42 -18.95
C ASN A 264 -22.35 4.30 -17.82
N ALA A 265 -21.49 3.75 -16.96
CA ALA A 265 -20.85 4.45 -15.86
C ALA A 265 -20.10 5.73 -16.28
N LEU A 266 -19.58 5.82 -17.51
CA LEU A 266 -18.93 7.03 -18.03
C LEU A 266 -19.92 8.11 -18.46
N THR A 267 -21.11 7.77 -18.94
CA THR A 267 -22.07 8.78 -19.44
C THR A 267 -23.18 9.05 -18.44
N GLY A 268 -23.42 8.13 -17.51
CA GLY A 268 -24.43 8.26 -16.49
C GLY A 268 -25.86 8.13 -17.00
N SER A 269 -26.76 8.68 -16.20
CA SER A 269 -28.18 8.86 -16.50
C SER A 269 -28.56 10.33 -16.36
N ALA A 270 -29.31 10.87 -17.32
CA ALA A 270 -29.90 12.22 -17.21
C ALA A 270 -31.20 12.21 -16.39
N ILE A 271 -31.78 11.02 -16.16
CA ILE A 271 -33.03 10.84 -15.41
C ILE A 271 -32.77 9.86 -14.26
N GLY A 272 -33.09 10.29 -13.05
CA GLY A 272 -32.95 9.51 -11.83
C GLY A 272 -31.54 9.58 -11.24
N ASP A 273 -31.48 9.74 -9.92
CA ASP A 273 -30.25 9.70 -9.13
C ASP A 273 -29.71 8.27 -9.06
N ILE A 274 -28.70 7.98 -9.88
CA ILE A 274 -27.97 6.70 -9.88
C ILE A 274 -26.65 6.76 -9.11
N SER A 275 -26.35 7.87 -8.41
CA SER A 275 -25.07 8.09 -7.71
C SER A 275 -24.71 6.92 -6.79
N GLY A 276 -25.68 6.44 -6.02
CA GLY A 276 -25.49 5.29 -5.14
C GLY A 276 -25.13 4.00 -5.88
N HIS A 277 -25.63 3.78 -7.11
CA HIS A 277 -25.30 2.58 -7.90
C HIS A 277 -23.89 2.69 -8.51
N LEU A 278 -23.47 3.90 -8.91
CA LEU A 278 -22.12 4.17 -9.39
C LEU A 278 -21.03 3.90 -8.34
N THR A 279 -21.38 3.94 -7.05
CA THR A 279 -20.43 3.79 -5.93
C THR A 279 -20.62 2.51 -5.10
N SER A 280 -21.61 1.67 -5.41
CA SER A 280 -21.99 0.51 -4.57
C SER A 280 -21.75 -0.86 -5.21
N GLU A 281 -20.93 -0.92 -6.26
CA GLU A 281 -20.56 -2.20 -6.87
C GLU A 281 -19.77 -3.08 -5.90
N GLU A 282 -20.07 -4.37 -5.88
CA GLU A 282 -19.22 -5.33 -5.19
C GLU A 282 -17.94 -5.54 -6.00
N MET A 283 -16.79 -5.44 -5.33
CA MET A 283 -15.49 -5.56 -5.98
C MET A 283 -14.67 -6.68 -5.33
N THR A 284 -13.90 -7.37 -6.16
CA THR A 284 -12.82 -8.27 -5.77
C THR A 284 -11.71 -7.53 -5.04
N VAL A 285 -10.86 -8.26 -4.33
CA VAL A 285 -9.70 -7.64 -3.66
C VAL A 285 -8.74 -7.00 -4.67
N MET A 286 -8.58 -7.57 -5.87
CA MET A 286 -7.70 -7.02 -6.91
C MET A 286 -8.18 -5.65 -7.40
N GLU A 287 -9.48 -5.51 -7.67
CA GLU A 287 -10.05 -4.22 -8.11
C GLU A 287 -9.97 -3.15 -7.01
N ARG A 288 -10.04 -3.56 -5.75
CA ARG A 288 -9.88 -2.68 -4.59
C ARG A 288 -8.41 -2.39 -4.23
N SER A 289 -7.49 -3.11 -4.84
CA SER A 289 -6.04 -2.94 -4.69
C SER A 289 -5.44 -2.29 -5.94
N THR A 290 -6.14 -1.36 -6.59
CA THR A 290 -5.59 -0.64 -7.76
C THR A 290 -4.78 0.60 -7.37
N GLU A 291 -4.99 1.16 -6.18
CA GLU A 291 -4.18 2.26 -5.67
C GLU A 291 -2.83 1.77 -5.13
N GLY A 292 -1.79 2.59 -5.24
CA GLY A 292 -0.49 2.30 -4.63
C GLY A 292 -0.55 2.33 -3.09
N GLY A 293 0.29 1.52 -2.45
CA GLY A 293 0.37 1.37 -1.00
C GLY A 293 1.31 2.38 -0.33
N THR A 294 1.78 2.06 0.87
CA THR A 294 2.62 2.97 1.67
C THR A 294 3.89 2.30 2.15
N ILE A 295 5.01 2.99 1.97
CA ILE A 295 6.31 2.61 2.52
C ILE A 295 6.75 3.71 3.48
N ASP A 296 6.86 3.36 4.76
CA ASP A 296 7.28 4.27 5.83
C ASP A 296 8.64 3.82 6.37
N ILE A 297 9.70 4.55 6.03
CA ILE A 297 11.05 4.26 6.49
C ILE A 297 11.48 5.29 7.51
N SER A 298 11.91 4.83 8.69
CA SER A 298 12.40 5.70 9.74
C SER A 298 13.67 5.18 10.41
N ALA A 299 14.59 6.10 10.67
CA ALA A 299 15.75 5.93 11.53
C ALA A 299 15.69 7.03 12.61
N SER A 300 15.49 6.67 13.88
CA SER A 300 15.24 7.67 14.93
C SER A 300 16.48 8.49 15.31
N SER A 301 17.67 7.88 15.28
CA SER A 301 18.93 8.50 15.70
C SER A 301 20.02 8.52 14.63
N GLY A 302 19.83 7.85 13.48
CA GLY A 302 20.80 7.86 12.39
C GLY A 302 20.20 8.05 11.01
N ASP A 303 20.52 7.14 10.07
CA ASP A 303 20.45 7.43 8.63
C ASP A 303 19.55 6.45 7.85
N ILE A 304 18.99 6.93 6.75
CA ILE A 304 18.38 6.08 5.71
C ILE A 304 19.28 6.14 4.48
N ILE A 305 19.64 4.97 3.96
CA ILE A 305 20.48 4.82 2.76
C ILE A 305 19.73 3.99 1.75
N ILE A 306 19.41 4.59 0.60
CA ILE A 306 18.80 3.93 -0.55
C ILE A 306 19.85 3.90 -1.64
N LYS A 307 20.54 2.77 -1.82
CA LYS A 307 21.69 2.69 -2.74
C LYS A 307 21.26 2.73 -4.20
N GLU A 308 22.20 3.14 -5.05
CA GLU A 308 22.04 3.06 -6.50
C GLU A 308 21.72 1.61 -6.93
N GLY A 309 20.65 1.45 -7.70
CA GLY A 309 20.14 0.15 -8.12
C GLY A 309 19.19 -0.53 -7.13
N ALA A 310 18.88 0.07 -5.98
CA ALA A 310 17.68 -0.27 -5.21
C ALA A 310 16.44 0.33 -5.89
N MET A 311 15.28 -0.34 -5.75
CA MET A 311 14.00 0.12 -6.29
C MET A 311 12.96 0.22 -5.17
N ILE A 312 12.26 1.35 -5.13
CA ILE A 312 11.07 1.53 -4.31
C ILE A 312 9.91 1.87 -5.24
N ASP A 313 8.91 1.00 -5.30
CA ASP A 313 7.75 1.15 -6.15
C ASP A 313 6.50 1.39 -5.29
N PHE A 314 5.85 2.52 -5.52
CA PHE A 314 4.56 2.89 -4.96
C PHE A 314 3.68 3.49 -6.05
N SER A 315 3.86 3.04 -7.30
CA SER A 315 3.12 3.47 -8.47
C SER A 315 1.64 3.05 -8.39
N GLY A 316 0.79 3.79 -9.09
CA GLY A 316 -0.64 3.47 -9.19
C GLY A 316 -0.89 2.39 -10.24
N GLY A 317 -1.78 1.46 -9.92
CA GLY A 317 -2.31 0.49 -10.88
C GLY A 317 -3.50 1.06 -11.64
N GLY A 318 -4.49 0.21 -11.90
CA GLY A 318 -5.73 0.64 -12.55
C GLY A 318 -6.51 -0.50 -13.18
N ILE A 319 -7.43 -0.13 -14.06
CA ILE A 319 -8.31 -1.05 -14.76
C ILE A 319 -8.16 -0.83 -16.27
N HIS A 320 -7.90 -1.91 -17.01
CA HIS A 320 -8.02 -1.92 -18.45
C HIS A 320 -9.41 -2.43 -18.83
N TYR A 321 -10.22 -1.57 -19.44
CA TYR A 321 -11.50 -1.97 -20.01
C TYR A 321 -11.28 -2.40 -21.45
N GLY A 322 -11.70 -3.62 -21.77
CA GLY A 322 -11.75 -4.13 -23.14
C GLY A 322 -12.82 -3.43 -23.99
N GLU A 323 -12.78 -3.68 -25.29
CA GLU A 323 -13.90 -3.33 -26.16
C GLU A 323 -15.15 -4.14 -25.81
N GLY A 324 -16.33 -3.56 -26.02
CA GLY A 324 -17.59 -4.22 -25.70
C GLY A 324 -18.80 -3.50 -26.26
N TYR A 325 -19.96 -4.14 -26.14
CA TYR A 325 -21.22 -3.57 -26.60
C TYR A 325 -22.18 -3.40 -25.43
N LEU A 326 -22.42 -2.14 -25.06
CA LEU A 326 -23.27 -1.73 -23.95
C LEU A 326 -24.74 -1.68 -24.37
N GLU A 327 -25.60 -2.34 -23.61
CA GLU A 327 -27.05 -2.23 -23.73
C GLU A 327 -27.59 -1.19 -22.75
N THR A 328 -27.45 0.10 -23.09
CA THR A 328 -28.03 1.17 -22.27
C THR A 328 -29.51 1.37 -22.57
N THR A 329 -30.29 1.76 -21.57
CA THR A 329 -31.72 2.05 -21.71
C THR A 329 -31.98 3.15 -22.73
N ARG A 330 -32.97 2.92 -23.60
CA ARG A 330 -33.41 3.90 -24.60
C ARG A 330 -34.91 4.14 -24.49
N LEU A 331 -35.33 5.39 -24.62
CA LEU A 331 -36.70 5.83 -24.44
C LEU A 331 -37.28 6.36 -25.75
N LEU A 332 -38.52 6.00 -26.05
CA LEU A 332 -39.28 6.54 -27.18
C LEU A 332 -40.19 7.67 -26.70
N ALA A 333 -40.11 8.82 -27.36
CA ALA A 333 -41.13 9.87 -27.25
C ALA A 333 -41.53 10.33 -28.67
N GLY A 334 -42.77 10.06 -29.06
CA GLY A 334 -43.28 10.23 -30.41
C GLY A 334 -42.48 9.39 -31.42
N ASN A 335 -41.70 10.08 -32.26
CA ASN A 335 -40.86 9.46 -33.29
C ASN A 335 -39.35 9.52 -32.97
N SER A 336 -38.99 10.04 -31.79
CA SER A 336 -37.58 10.23 -31.38
C SER A 336 -37.17 9.22 -30.33
N ILE A 337 -35.94 8.73 -30.45
CA ILE A 337 -35.31 7.81 -29.51
C ILE A 337 -34.25 8.58 -28.72
N TYR A 338 -34.28 8.47 -27.40
CA TYR A 338 -33.32 9.10 -26.49
C TYR A 338 -32.56 8.01 -25.73
N ASN A 339 -31.24 8.16 -25.59
CA ASN A 339 -30.47 7.39 -24.61
C ASN A 339 -30.78 7.93 -23.21
N ILE A 340 -30.84 7.06 -22.20
CA ILE A 340 -31.08 7.48 -20.81
C ILE A 340 -30.07 8.53 -20.32
N SER A 341 -28.84 8.53 -20.84
CA SER A 341 -27.80 9.52 -20.51
C SER A 341 -28.09 10.94 -21.02
N GLU A 342 -28.98 11.12 -22.00
CA GLU A 342 -29.31 12.40 -22.63
C GLU A 342 -30.82 12.67 -22.68
N ALA A 343 -31.61 11.84 -22.00
CA ALA A 343 -33.05 11.86 -22.02
C ALA A 343 -33.60 13.14 -21.34
N PRO A 344 -34.36 14.01 -22.05
CA PRO A 344 -34.94 15.19 -21.44
C PRO A 344 -35.91 14.85 -20.30
N GLN A 345 -35.80 15.57 -19.18
CA GLN A 345 -36.59 15.31 -17.96
C GLN A 345 -38.07 15.74 -18.08
N TRP A 346 -38.38 16.71 -18.96
CA TRP A 346 -39.69 17.38 -19.04
C TRP A 346 -40.59 16.88 -20.19
N ILE A 347 -40.30 15.71 -20.77
CA ILE A 347 -41.14 15.09 -21.81
C ILE A 347 -41.74 13.77 -21.32
N GLN A 348 -42.93 13.44 -21.81
CA GLN A 348 -43.56 12.15 -21.52
C GLN A 348 -43.02 11.11 -22.51
N TYR A 349 -42.51 9.99 -21.99
CA TYR A 349 -42.05 8.87 -22.79
C TYR A 349 -43.17 7.84 -22.99
N ASP A 350 -43.31 7.36 -24.22
CA ASP A 350 -44.33 6.40 -24.61
C ASP A 350 -43.93 4.96 -24.28
N LYS A 351 -42.63 4.64 -24.40
CA LYS A 351 -42.12 3.28 -24.23
C LYS A 351 -40.62 3.24 -23.89
N ILE A 352 -40.23 2.29 -23.02
CA ILE A 352 -38.83 1.86 -22.86
C ILE A 352 -38.53 0.88 -23.99
N LEU A 353 -37.63 1.30 -24.87
CA LEU A 353 -37.24 0.51 -26.02
C LEU A 353 -36.27 -0.58 -25.61
N GLY A 354 -36.47 -1.76 -26.17
CA GLY A 354 -35.77 -2.95 -25.75
C GLY A 354 -36.40 -3.71 -24.60
N TYR A 355 -37.60 -3.32 -24.14
CA TYR A 355 -38.42 -4.16 -23.27
C TYR A 355 -39.65 -4.65 -24.06
N GLN A 356 -39.78 -5.95 -24.27
CA GLN A 356 -41.03 -6.56 -24.75
C GLN A 356 -41.50 -7.66 -23.82
N GLU A 357 -42.61 -7.42 -23.13
CA GLU A 357 -43.43 -8.50 -22.56
C GLU A 357 -44.27 -9.13 -23.66
N LYS A 358 -44.10 -10.43 -23.87
CA LYS A 358 -45.02 -11.25 -24.66
C LYS A 358 -45.89 -12.06 -23.71
N ARG A 359 -47.12 -11.58 -23.49
CA ARG A 359 -48.12 -12.28 -22.68
C ARG A 359 -48.80 -13.36 -23.52
N HIS A 360 -48.56 -14.62 -23.19
CA HIS A 360 -49.26 -15.75 -23.81
C HIS A 360 -50.59 -16.00 -23.09
N GLU A 361 -51.64 -15.27 -23.50
CA GLU A 361 -53.00 -15.36 -22.90
C GLU A 361 -53.55 -16.79 -22.80
N ARG A 362 -53.12 -17.68 -23.70
CA ARG A 362 -53.59 -19.08 -23.77
C ARG A 362 -52.89 -20.02 -22.78
N TYR A 363 -51.73 -19.64 -22.25
CA TYR A 363 -50.87 -20.49 -21.41
C TYR A 363 -50.53 -19.87 -20.04
N GLY A 364 -50.88 -18.61 -19.80
CA GLY A 364 -50.61 -17.93 -18.54
C GLY A 364 -49.12 -17.63 -18.28
N ILE A 365 -48.29 -17.65 -19.33
CA ILE A 365 -46.84 -17.41 -19.27
C ILE A 365 -46.55 -16.03 -19.88
N THR A 366 -45.73 -15.23 -19.19
CA THR A 366 -45.15 -13.99 -19.71
C THR A 366 -43.69 -14.28 -20.07
N GLU A 367 -43.31 -14.03 -21.31
CA GLU A 367 -41.91 -14.07 -21.74
C GLU A 367 -41.39 -12.64 -21.91
N GLU A 368 -40.27 -12.32 -21.28
CA GLU A 368 -39.61 -11.01 -21.36
C GLU A 368 -38.48 -11.08 -22.39
N TYR A 369 -38.47 -10.14 -23.34
CA TYR A 369 -37.43 -10.00 -24.36
C TYR A 369 -36.73 -8.63 -24.20
N ALA A 370 -35.42 -8.67 -23.99
CA ALA A 370 -34.54 -7.49 -23.98
C ALA A 370 -34.03 -7.16 -25.41
N GLY A 371 -33.89 -5.87 -25.78
CA GLY A 371 -33.16 -5.40 -26.98
C GLY A 371 -33.95 -4.61 -28.04
N LEU A 372 -33.30 -3.60 -28.64
CA LEU A 372 -33.86 -2.74 -29.71
C LEU A 372 -33.54 -3.32 -31.10
N TYR A 373 -34.53 -3.92 -31.77
CA TYR A 373 -34.35 -4.59 -33.05
C TYR A 373 -34.79 -3.69 -34.22
N TYR A 374 -33.86 -3.27 -35.09
CA TYR A 374 -34.19 -2.61 -36.37
C TYR A 374 -33.89 -3.55 -37.54
N GLY A 375 -34.91 -4.30 -37.98
CA GLY A 375 -34.86 -5.07 -39.23
C GLY A 375 -33.97 -6.33 -39.24
N GLY A 376 -33.51 -6.82 -38.08
CA GLY A 376 -32.66 -8.01 -37.96
C GLY A 376 -32.68 -8.64 -36.56
N ALA A 377 -31.91 -9.73 -36.38
CA ALA A 377 -31.88 -10.52 -35.14
C ALA A 377 -30.91 -9.97 -34.06
N ASN A 378 -30.16 -8.89 -34.34
CA ASN A 378 -29.21 -8.31 -33.41
C ASN A 378 -29.76 -7.00 -32.79
N PRO A 379 -29.67 -6.81 -31.47
CA PRO A 379 -30.07 -5.57 -30.81
C PRO A 379 -29.09 -4.42 -31.16
N LEU A 380 -29.61 -3.19 -31.24
CA LEU A 380 -28.80 -1.96 -31.29
C LEU A 380 -28.13 -1.78 -29.92
N LYS A 381 -26.81 -1.95 -29.88
CA LYS A 381 -25.96 -1.73 -28.71
C LYS A 381 -25.03 -0.55 -28.97
N ASP A 382 -24.63 0.14 -27.91
CA ASP A 382 -23.61 1.18 -27.98
C ASP A 382 -22.23 0.53 -27.92
N TYR A 383 -21.41 0.80 -28.94
CA TYR A 383 -20.03 0.31 -28.95
C TYR A 383 -19.20 1.13 -27.96
N SER A 384 -18.55 0.43 -27.04
CA SER A 384 -17.55 0.99 -26.14
C SER A 384 -16.15 0.55 -26.62
N SER A 385 -15.31 1.52 -26.97
CA SER A 385 -13.90 1.25 -27.24
C SER A 385 -13.18 0.93 -25.94
N GLY A 386 -12.23 -0.01 -25.97
CA GLY A 386 -11.38 -0.25 -24.81
C GLY A 386 -10.59 0.99 -24.38
N TYR A 387 -10.41 1.16 -23.08
CA TYR A 387 -9.70 2.29 -22.49
C TYR A 387 -9.11 1.91 -21.13
N THR A 388 -8.10 2.66 -20.68
CA THR A 388 -7.53 2.52 -19.34
C THR A 388 -8.15 3.53 -18.38
N LYS A 389 -8.42 3.09 -17.14
CA LYS A 389 -8.69 3.95 -15.98
C LYS A 389 -7.57 3.72 -14.97
N GLY A 390 -6.64 4.65 -14.84
CA GLY A 390 -5.57 4.56 -13.83
C GLY A 390 -6.04 4.97 -12.44
N SER A 391 -5.38 4.42 -11.44
CA SER A 391 -5.60 4.69 -10.02
C SER A 391 -4.48 5.54 -9.43
N ASN A 392 -4.72 6.08 -8.23
CA ASN A 392 -3.73 6.91 -7.54
C ASN A 392 -2.49 6.08 -7.18
N ALA A 393 -1.32 6.72 -7.24
CA ALA A 393 -0.11 6.18 -6.65
C ALA A 393 -0.14 6.32 -5.13
N GLY A 394 0.75 5.58 -4.50
CA GLY A 394 0.90 5.48 -3.06
C GLY A 394 1.80 6.57 -2.46
N SER A 395 2.42 6.23 -1.33
CA SER A 395 3.31 7.16 -0.63
C SER A 395 4.59 6.53 -0.10
N LEU A 396 5.65 7.32 -0.14
CA LEU A 396 6.95 7.03 0.45
C LEU A 396 7.26 8.11 1.50
N ARG A 397 7.51 7.69 2.73
CA ARG A 397 7.94 8.58 3.81
C ARG A 397 9.29 8.16 4.33
N LEU A 398 10.22 9.12 4.39
CA LEU A 398 11.59 8.93 4.86
C LEU A 398 11.85 9.86 6.04
N ILE A 399 12.11 9.31 7.22
CA ILE A 399 12.35 10.08 8.45
C ILE A 399 13.67 9.64 9.09
N ALA A 400 14.71 10.44 8.93
CA ALA A 400 16.02 10.17 9.52
C ALA A 400 16.71 11.48 9.89
N ARG A 401 17.91 11.42 10.48
CA ARG A 401 18.79 12.59 10.55
C ARG A 401 19.39 12.91 9.19
N ASN A 402 19.80 11.86 8.47
CA ASN A 402 20.32 11.96 7.11
C ASN A 402 19.61 10.97 6.18
N VAL A 403 19.34 11.41 4.96
CA VAL A 403 18.80 10.56 3.90
C VAL A 403 19.74 10.58 2.71
N VAL A 404 20.22 9.40 2.29
CA VAL A 404 20.87 9.18 1.00
C VAL A 404 19.86 8.52 0.08
N LEU A 405 19.48 9.21 -0.99
CA LEU A 405 18.50 8.72 -1.97
C LEU A 405 19.16 8.55 -3.35
N ASP A 406 19.91 7.46 -3.49
CA ASP A 406 20.56 7.10 -4.75
C ASP A 406 19.73 6.10 -5.57
N GLY A 407 18.84 5.34 -4.94
CA GLY A 407 17.98 4.37 -5.63
C GLY A 407 16.93 4.99 -6.55
N HIS A 408 16.27 4.12 -7.31
CA HIS A 408 15.12 4.48 -8.12
C HIS A 408 13.85 4.46 -7.27
N ILE A 409 13.06 5.52 -7.37
CA ILE A 409 11.74 5.61 -6.76
C ILE A 409 10.71 5.79 -7.88
N ASP A 410 9.61 5.03 -7.82
CA ASP A 410 8.52 5.11 -8.79
C ASP A 410 7.19 5.36 -8.09
N GLY A 411 6.66 6.56 -8.26
CA GLY A 411 5.31 6.96 -7.85
C GLY A 411 4.47 7.36 -9.07
N SER A 412 4.75 6.79 -10.24
CA SER A 412 4.05 7.13 -11.47
C SER A 412 2.61 6.58 -11.49
N VAL A 413 1.80 7.16 -12.40
CA VAL A 413 0.42 6.75 -12.68
C VAL A 413 0.15 6.86 -14.17
N GLU A 414 -0.72 6.00 -14.68
CA GLU A 414 -1.22 6.06 -16.04
C GLU A 414 -2.53 6.86 -16.11
N GLN A 415 -2.54 7.98 -16.81
CA GLN A 415 -3.76 8.76 -17.02
C GLN A 415 -4.58 8.18 -18.16
N GLY A 416 -5.81 7.75 -17.85
CA GLY A 416 -6.77 7.27 -18.83
C GLY A 416 -7.29 8.34 -19.78
N LEU A 417 -7.81 7.93 -20.94
CA LEU A 417 -8.32 8.83 -21.98
C LEU A 417 -9.38 9.82 -21.47
N PHE A 418 -10.25 9.37 -20.56
CA PHE A 418 -11.35 10.15 -20.02
C PHE A 418 -10.97 10.92 -18.73
N GLN A 419 -9.83 10.59 -18.12
CA GLN A 419 -9.41 11.10 -16.82
C GLN A 419 -8.83 12.51 -16.91
N THR A 420 -9.69 13.51 -17.09
CA THR A 420 -9.32 14.91 -17.37
C THR A 420 -9.86 15.92 -16.35
N LEU A 421 -10.60 15.46 -15.34
CA LEU A 421 -11.26 16.29 -14.33
C LEU A 421 -10.60 16.15 -12.96
N PHE A 422 -10.84 17.13 -12.08
CA PHE A 422 -10.37 17.11 -10.68
C PHE A 422 -11.32 16.37 -9.74
N GLN A 423 -12.59 16.27 -10.11
CA GLN A 423 -13.65 15.57 -9.39
C GLN A 423 -14.58 14.92 -10.41
N GLU A 424 -15.34 13.91 -9.98
CA GLU A 424 -16.32 13.28 -10.85
C GLU A 424 -17.45 14.27 -11.20
N PRO A 425 -18.10 14.13 -12.38
CA PRO A 425 -19.21 15.00 -12.76
C PRO A 425 -20.40 14.89 -11.80
N GLU A 426 -20.95 16.03 -11.38
CA GLU A 426 -22.11 16.14 -10.49
C GLU A 426 -23.24 16.95 -11.15
N ASP A 427 -24.48 16.67 -10.77
CA ASP A 427 -25.65 17.47 -11.17
C ASP A 427 -25.78 18.76 -10.33
N GLU A 428 -26.80 19.59 -10.62
CA GLU A 428 -27.07 20.84 -9.87
C GLU A 428 -27.35 20.62 -8.37
N ASN A 429 -27.65 19.38 -7.97
CA ASN A 429 -27.95 18.99 -6.59
C ASN A 429 -26.74 18.34 -5.89
N GLY A 430 -25.59 18.20 -6.58
CA GLY A 430 -24.38 17.56 -6.06
C GLY A 430 -24.42 16.02 -6.11
N ASN A 431 -25.35 15.42 -6.84
CA ASN A 431 -25.37 13.97 -7.04
C ASN A 431 -24.36 13.61 -8.14
N GLN A 432 -23.52 12.61 -7.90
CA GLN A 432 -22.57 12.11 -8.89
C GLN A 432 -23.32 11.48 -10.08
N THR A 433 -23.00 11.93 -11.29
CA THR A 433 -23.67 11.51 -12.53
C THR A 433 -22.86 10.51 -13.33
N ALA A 434 -21.53 10.52 -13.23
CA ALA A 434 -20.65 9.60 -13.94
C ALA A 434 -19.39 9.27 -13.13
N THR A 435 -18.61 8.28 -13.57
CA THR A 435 -17.32 7.90 -12.97
C THR A 435 -16.22 7.71 -14.00
N GLY A 436 -14.96 7.80 -13.56
CA GLY A 436 -13.79 7.54 -14.39
C GLY A 436 -13.23 8.78 -15.09
N TYR A 437 -13.63 9.98 -14.68
CA TYR A 437 -13.10 11.23 -15.21
C TYR A 437 -12.01 11.85 -14.35
N VAL A 438 -11.85 11.42 -13.10
CA VAL A 438 -10.84 11.99 -12.20
C VAL A 438 -9.45 11.59 -12.66
N GLU A 439 -8.58 12.59 -12.84
CA GLU A 439 -7.15 12.38 -13.10
C GLU A 439 -6.48 11.67 -11.90
N PRO A 440 -5.75 10.57 -12.12
CA PRO A 440 -5.05 9.89 -11.04
C PRO A 440 -3.91 10.76 -10.50
N LYS A 441 -3.76 10.77 -9.19
CA LYS A 441 -2.67 11.50 -8.51
C LYS A 441 -1.42 10.65 -8.49
N GLY A 442 -0.31 11.24 -8.91
CA GLY A 442 1.03 10.69 -8.73
C GLY A 442 1.41 10.56 -7.27
N GLY A 443 2.54 9.92 -7.03
CA GLY A 443 2.95 9.50 -5.70
C GLY A 443 3.27 10.68 -4.78
N THR A 444 3.18 10.41 -3.48
CA THR A 444 3.57 11.36 -2.44
C THR A 444 4.91 10.95 -1.84
N LEU A 445 5.94 11.79 -1.98
CA LEU A 445 7.20 11.63 -1.26
C LEU A 445 7.26 12.65 -0.12
N SER A 446 7.48 12.17 1.11
CA SER A 446 7.73 13.01 2.28
C SER A 446 9.09 12.71 2.87
N ILE A 447 9.97 13.70 2.91
CA ILE A 447 11.26 13.62 3.57
C ILE A 447 11.24 14.51 4.81
N GLY A 448 11.64 13.95 5.93
CA GLY A 448 11.57 14.58 7.24
C GLY A 448 10.22 14.38 7.94
N SER A 449 10.15 14.86 9.18
CA SER A 449 8.96 14.78 10.02
C SER A 449 8.21 16.09 10.08
N THR A 450 6.89 16.05 9.87
CA THR A 450 5.97 17.10 10.33
C THR A 450 5.63 16.83 11.80
N PRO A 451 5.87 17.76 12.74
CA PRO A 451 5.51 17.55 14.15
C PRO A 451 4.00 17.34 14.33
N SER A 452 3.63 16.40 15.19
CA SER A 452 2.26 15.90 15.36
C SER A 452 1.37 16.74 16.30
N ASN A 453 1.68 18.01 16.54
CA ASN A 453 0.96 18.80 17.54
C ASN A 453 0.14 19.93 16.91
N GLU A 454 -1.14 20.00 17.27
CA GLU A 454 -2.12 21.08 17.00
C GLU A 454 -1.69 22.47 17.52
N ASN A 455 -0.45 22.66 17.96
CA ASN A 455 0.11 23.96 18.28
C ASN A 455 0.71 24.58 17.02
N TYR A 456 -0.02 25.55 16.46
CA TYR A 456 0.28 26.38 15.28
C TYR A 456 1.66 27.09 15.23
N TYR A 457 2.60 26.82 16.15
CA TYR A 457 3.87 27.53 16.29
C TYR A 457 5.13 26.67 16.17
N VAL A 458 5.03 25.37 15.92
CA VAL A 458 6.20 24.52 15.65
C VAL A 458 5.94 23.73 14.39
N THR A 459 6.34 24.26 13.23
CA THR A 459 6.22 23.57 11.94
C THR A 459 7.46 22.72 11.62
N ASN A 460 8.58 22.92 12.32
CA ASN A 460 9.88 22.44 11.84
C ASN A 460 10.16 20.98 12.21
N ASP A 461 10.88 20.28 11.34
CA ASP A 461 11.41 18.96 11.63
C ASP A 461 12.45 19.06 12.75
N SER A 462 12.44 18.14 13.71
CA SER A 462 13.47 18.07 14.77
C SER A 462 14.65 17.16 14.42
N ARG A 463 14.61 16.48 13.27
CA ARG A 463 15.57 15.43 12.88
C ARG A 463 16.49 15.84 11.75
N ILE A 464 15.95 16.27 10.61
CA ILE A 464 16.75 16.73 9.47
C ILE A 464 17.11 18.19 9.65
N GLU A 465 18.39 18.53 9.62
CA GLU A 465 18.83 19.91 9.86
C GLU A 465 18.64 20.82 8.64
N GLU A 466 19.19 20.43 7.49
CA GLU A 466 19.09 21.14 6.21
C GLU A 466 18.85 20.16 5.05
N ILE A 467 18.02 20.55 4.07
CA ILE A 467 17.85 19.83 2.80
C ILE A 467 18.37 20.71 1.65
N VAL A 468 19.17 20.13 0.75
CA VAL A 468 19.67 20.78 -0.46
C VAL A 468 19.33 19.93 -1.69
N VAL A 469 18.57 20.51 -2.62
CA VAL A 469 18.21 19.90 -3.90
C VAL A 469 19.16 20.41 -4.98
N ARG A 470 19.88 19.49 -5.62
CA ARG A 470 20.86 19.77 -6.69
C ARG A 470 20.42 19.15 -8.00
N GLU A 471 20.95 19.60 -9.13
CA GLU A 471 20.67 18.96 -10.43
C GLU A 471 20.97 17.45 -10.37
N GLU A 472 22.20 17.11 -9.96
CA GLU A 472 22.64 15.75 -9.67
C GLU A 472 23.45 15.71 -8.36
N VAL A 473 23.43 14.55 -7.72
CA VAL A 473 24.21 14.24 -6.52
C VAL A 473 24.98 12.96 -6.84
N ASP A 474 26.28 12.95 -6.53
CA ASP A 474 27.11 11.76 -6.72
C ASP A 474 26.53 10.58 -5.92
N SER A 475 26.56 9.37 -6.49
CA SER A 475 26.11 8.15 -5.80
C SER A 475 27.22 7.53 -4.96
N LEU A 476 26.83 6.84 -3.87
CA LEU A 476 27.80 6.29 -2.92
C LEU A 476 28.80 5.36 -3.63
N PRO A 477 30.07 5.28 -3.17
CA PRO A 477 31.04 4.36 -3.76
C PRO A 477 30.50 2.93 -3.78
N VAL A 478 30.77 2.19 -4.86
CA VAL A 478 30.34 0.78 -4.99
C VAL A 478 30.88 -0.10 -3.86
N THR A 479 31.98 0.30 -3.23
CA THR A 479 32.60 -0.39 -2.09
C THR A 479 31.96 -0.07 -0.74
N PHE A 480 31.00 0.87 -0.68
CA PHE A 480 30.35 1.28 0.56
C PHE A 480 29.47 0.15 1.10
N GLY A 481 29.82 -0.36 2.27
CA GLY A 481 29.08 -1.39 3.01
C GLY A 481 27.99 -0.80 3.93
N PRO A 482 27.04 -1.63 4.39
CA PRO A 482 25.96 -1.20 5.28
C PRO A 482 26.45 -0.67 6.65
N GLU A 483 27.63 -1.12 7.09
CA GLU A 483 28.26 -0.71 8.36
C GLU A 483 29.24 0.47 8.21
N ASP A 484 29.51 0.92 6.98
CA ASP A 484 30.47 1.99 6.74
C ASP A 484 29.90 3.34 7.18
N ASP A 485 30.76 4.21 7.70
CA ASP A 485 30.40 5.61 7.95
C ASP A 485 30.18 6.34 6.61
N ILE A 486 29.07 7.08 6.52
CA ILE A 486 28.75 7.80 5.29
C ILE A 486 29.85 8.86 5.05
N PRO A 487 30.46 8.91 3.85
CA PRO A 487 31.56 9.84 3.59
C PRO A 487 31.15 11.28 3.86
N GLY A 488 32.02 12.05 4.52
CA GLY A 488 31.72 13.44 4.91
C GLY A 488 31.31 14.35 3.73
N SER A 489 31.74 14.05 2.50
CA SER A 489 31.32 14.77 1.28
C SER A 489 29.82 14.68 0.99
N TYR A 490 29.11 13.68 1.52
CA TYR A 490 27.66 13.54 1.35
C TYR A 490 26.88 14.60 2.11
N PHE A 491 27.36 14.97 3.31
CA PHE A 491 26.59 15.83 4.21
C PHE A 491 27.31 17.11 4.64
N LYS A 492 28.62 17.22 4.40
CA LYS A 492 29.43 18.42 4.68
C LYS A 492 29.76 19.15 3.38
N GLU A 493 29.48 20.45 3.35
CA GLU A 493 30.04 21.35 2.33
C GLU A 493 31.43 21.79 2.79
N VAL A 494 32.47 21.35 2.09
CA VAL A 494 33.84 21.81 2.35
C VAL A 494 34.05 23.12 1.59
N GLU A 495 33.52 24.22 2.11
CA GLU A 495 33.91 25.56 1.68
C GLU A 495 34.71 26.24 2.80
N ASN A 496 36.03 26.01 2.81
CA ASN A 496 37.03 26.56 3.74
C ASN A 496 36.84 26.23 5.24
N GLU A 497 37.91 25.71 5.87
CA GLU A 497 37.97 25.48 7.34
C GLU A 497 37.61 26.73 8.18
N SER A 498 37.85 27.92 7.64
CA SER A 498 37.51 29.21 8.28
C SER A 498 36.01 29.55 8.28
N TYR A 499 35.20 28.95 7.41
CA TYR A 499 33.74 29.14 7.35
C TYR A 499 32.97 28.07 8.13
N LEU A 500 33.55 26.87 8.31
CA LEU A 500 32.98 25.83 9.19
C LEU A 500 32.76 26.35 10.63
N LYS A 501 33.63 27.24 11.12
CA LYS A 501 33.47 27.93 12.41
C LYS A 501 32.26 28.86 12.52
N LYS A 502 31.63 29.25 11.41
CA LYS A 502 30.48 30.17 11.38
C LYS A 502 29.13 29.48 11.25
N LEU A 503 29.12 28.19 10.87
CA LEU A 503 27.92 27.36 10.82
C LEU A 503 27.74 26.52 12.10
N GLU A 504 28.61 26.68 13.10
CA GLU A 504 28.47 26.07 14.42
C GLU A 504 27.20 26.57 15.12
N TYR A 505 26.32 25.65 15.55
CA TYR A 505 25.33 25.92 16.60
C TYR A 505 26.05 26.46 17.87
N PRO A 506 25.37 27.14 18.82
CA PRO A 506 25.96 27.44 20.11
C PRO A 506 26.29 26.12 20.82
N GLY A 507 27.53 25.62 20.63
CA GLY A 507 27.91 24.25 20.99
C GLY A 507 28.97 23.60 20.09
N GLY A 508 29.19 24.08 18.86
CA GLY A 508 30.31 23.63 17.99
C GLY A 508 30.05 22.36 17.16
N GLU A 509 28.81 21.89 17.01
CA GLU A 509 28.51 20.73 16.17
C GLU A 509 28.35 21.10 14.67
N PRO A 510 28.83 20.26 13.74
CA PRO A 510 28.71 20.49 12.30
C PRO A 510 27.27 20.33 11.81
N VAL A 511 26.83 21.22 10.91
CA VAL A 511 25.53 21.14 10.24
C VAL A 511 25.51 19.97 9.27
N TYR A 512 24.55 19.06 9.40
CA TYR A 512 24.37 17.92 8.50
C TYR A 512 23.34 18.23 7.40
N LYS A 513 23.74 18.15 6.13
CA LYS A 513 22.86 18.47 4.98
C LYS A 513 22.41 17.21 4.24
N THR A 514 21.12 16.97 4.12
CA THR A 514 20.57 15.95 3.20
C THR A 514 20.59 16.50 1.76
N LYS A 515 21.39 15.88 0.88
CA LYS A 515 21.49 16.26 -0.54
C LYS A 515 20.61 15.37 -1.40
N LEU A 516 19.75 15.96 -2.23
CA LEU A 516 18.80 15.25 -3.10
C LEU A 516 19.02 15.65 -4.56
N SER A 517 18.87 14.70 -5.49
CA SER A 517 18.91 14.98 -6.92
C SER A 517 17.53 15.37 -7.45
N ALA A 518 17.44 16.58 -8.01
CA ALA A 518 16.26 17.11 -8.68
C ALA A 518 15.86 16.24 -9.88
N LYS A 519 16.84 15.72 -10.64
CA LYS A 519 16.58 14.81 -11.75
C LYS A 519 15.92 13.50 -11.29
N LYS A 520 16.42 12.89 -10.21
CA LYS A 520 15.81 11.67 -9.64
C LYS A 520 14.40 11.95 -9.13
N LEU A 521 14.20 13.04 -8.39
CA LEU A 521 12.89 13.47 -7.89
C LEU A 521 11.89 13.78 -9.01
N SER A 522 12.34 14.41 -10.09
CA SER A 522 11.47 14.79 -11.23
C SER A 522 11.05 13.58 -12.06
N ASN A 523 11.89 12.55 -12.13
CA ASN A 523 11.60 11.31 -12.85
C ASN A 523 10.76 10.32 -12.03
N ALA A 524 10.47 10.62 -10.76
CA ALA A 524 9.77 9.73 -9.85
C ALA A 524 8.23 9.73 -10.01
N GLY A 525 7.68 10.52 -10.94
CA GLY A 525 6.23 10.56 -11.19
C GLY A 525 5.40 11.21 -10.08
N LEU A 526 6.01 12.01 -9.20
CA LEU A 526 5.38 12.56 -8.00
C LEU A 526 4.33 13.63 -8.33
N SER A 527 3.20 13.58 -7.63
CA SER A 527 2.28 14.74 -7.53
C SER A 527 2.54 15.55 -6.26
N VAL A 528 3.09 14.96 -5.20
CA VAL A 528 3.36 15.70 -3.96
C VAL A 528 4.77 15.43 -3.49
N LEU A 529 5.55 16.50 -3.30
CA LEU A 529 6.85 16.44 -2.64
C LEU A 529 6.80 17.30 -1.37
N LYS A 530 7.02 16.68 -0.22
CA LYS A 530 7.10 17.36 1.08
C LYS A 530 8.53 17.29 1.59
N LEU A 531 9.18 18.45 1.73
CA LEU A 531 10.53 18.56 2.26
C LEU A 531 10.48 19.30 3.60
N ASN A 532 10.74 18.57 4.67
CA ASN A 532 10.74 19.11 6.02
C ASN A 532 12.16 19.09 6.58
N ALA A 533 12.64 20.25 6.99
CA ALA A 533 13.92 20.43 7.66
C ALA A 533 13.74 21.35 8.88
N LEU A 534 14.71 21.31 9.79
CA LEU A 534 14.75 22.13 10.99
C LEU A 534 15.06 23.59 10.67
N THR A 535 16.03 23.80 9.77
CA THR A 535 16.59 25.13 9.50
C THR A 535 16.27 25.65 8.10
N ARG A 536 16.50 24.85 7.06
CA ARG A 536 16.42 25.31 5.66
C ARG A 536 16.20 24.19 4.66
N VAL A 537 15.44 24.52 3.62
CA VAL A 537 15.38 23.79 2.35
C VAL A 537 15.91 24.72 1.26
N THR A 538 16.88 24.27 0.45
CA THR A 538 17.48 25.04 -0.64
C THR A 538 17.42 24.25 -1.94
N ILE A 539 17.14 24.93 -3.06
CA ILE A 539 17.25 24.39 -4.42
C ILE A 539 18.36 25.18 -5.12
N ASP A 540 19.40 24.50 -5.61
CA ASP A 540 20.58 25.14 -6.21
C ASP A 540 20.26 25.81 -7.57
N ASP A 541 20.99 26.89 -7.90
CA ASP A 541 20.91 27.61 -9.17
C ASP A 541 21.31 26.68 -10.35
N GLY A 542 20.36 25.93 -10.89
CA GLY A 542 20.56 24.93 -11.95
C GLY A 542 19.73 23.66 -11.75
N ALA A 543 19.27 23.40 -10.54
CA ALA A 543 18.36 22.30 -10.25
C ALA A 543 16.95 22.62 -10.75
N THR A 544 16.44 21.83 -11.71
CA THR A 544 15.03 21.92 -12.15
C THR A 544 14.26 20.77 -11.52
N LEU A 545 13.24 21.11 -10.74
CA LEU A 545 12.31 20.14 -10.15
C LEU A 545 10.99 20.19 -10.91
N SER A 546 10.53 19.05 -11.44
CA SER A 546 9.25 18.92 -12.11
C SER A 546 8.37 17.92 -11.38
N LEU A 547 7.14 18.32 -11.07
CA LEU A 547 6.09 17.44 -10.54
C LEU A 547 5.03 17.23 -11.63
N ARG A 548 4.17 16.22 -11.46
CA ARG A 548 3.00 16.04 -12.32
C ARG A 548 2.08 17.28 -12.29
N PRO A 549 1.21 17.47 -13.30
CA PRO A 549 0.22 18.55 -13.30
C PRO A 549 -0.57 18.60 -11.98
N SER A 550 -0.85 19.81 -11.50
CA SER A 550 -1.46 20.07 -10.18
C SER A 550 -0.61 19.56 -9.00
N GLY A 551 0.68 19.32 -9.25
CA GLY A 551 1.62 18.89 -8.24
C GLY A 551 1.91 19.98 -7.22
N LEU A 552 2.16 19.56 -5.98
CA LEU A 552 2.36 20.44 -4.84
C LEU A 552 3.73 20.18 -4.21
N LEU A 553 4.56 21.22 -4.20
CA LEU A 553 5.76 21.28 -3.38
C LEU A 553 5.38 21.95 -2.05
N LEU A 554 5.55 21.22 -0.94
CA LEU A 554 5.34 21.76 0.40
C LEU A 554 6.67 21.85 1.14
N GLU A 555 6.97 23.04 1.65
CA GLU A 555 8.12 23.36 2.49
C GLU A 555 7.62 24.06 3.76
N ASN A 556 8.33 23.94 4.89
CA ASN A 556 7.92 24.57 6.14
C ASN A 556 8.07 26.11 6.10
N GLU A 557 7.00 26.84 6.48
CA GLU A 557 6.89 28.30 6.34
C GLU A 557 7.66 29.16 7.38
N SER A 558 8.28 28.59 8.43
CA SER A 558 8.86 29.43 9.50
C SER A 558 10.39 29.57 9.42
N ASN A 559 10.80 30.64 8.72
CA ASN A 559 12.16 31.22 8.55
C ASN A 559 12.94 30.90 7.26
N LEU A 560 12.30 30.95 6.08
CA LEU A 560 12.99 30.72 4.81
C LEU A 560 13.01 31.91 3.85
N THR A 561 14.24 32.22 3.40
CA THR A 561 14.51 32.99 2.18
C THR A 561 14.47 32.00 1.02
N VAL A 562 13.30 31.84 0.40
CA VAL A 562 13.15 31.05 -0.82
C VAL A 562 13.82 31.82 -1.96
N THR A 563 14.93 31.30 -2.48
CA THR A 563 15.54 31.81 -3.72
C THR A 563 15.13 30.89 -4.87
N ALA A 564 13.83 30.72 -5.07
CA ALA A 564 13.31 30.05 -6.25
C ALA A 564 13.23 31.07 -7.38
N ARG A 565 14.03 30.89 -8.45
CA ARG A 565 13.77 31.54 -9.73
C ARG A 565 13.35 30.47 -10.73
N ASN A 566 12.06 30.54 -11.08
CA ASN A 566 11.31 29.76 -12.07
C ASN A 566 10.79 28.41 -11.57
N ILE A 567 9.52 28.44 -11.12
CA ILE A 567 8.57 27.31 -11.16
C ILE A 567 7.81 27.41 -12.49
#